data_AF-A0A1C0YKC7-F1
#
_entry.id   AF-A0A1C0YKC7-F1
#
_cell.length_a   1.000
_cell.length_b   1.000
_cell.length_c   1.000
_cell.angle_alpha   90.00
_cell.angle_beta   90.00
_cell.angle_gamma   90.00
#
_symmetry.space_group_name_H-M   'P 1'
#
loop_
_entity.id
_entity.type
_entity.pdbx_description
1 polymer ?
#
loop_
_entity_poly.entity_id
_entity_poly.type
_entity_poly.pdbx_seq_one_letter_code
_entity_poly.pdbx_strand_id
1 'polypeptide(L)'
;MDVLFHNVRELVARAENEGKLISDIMIEQEMAMTRRSYEDIYAQMDRNLVVMEEAVERGLKGVTSVTGLTGGDAVLIQKYIQSGNALSGDLLLDAVSKAVATNEVNAAMGTICATPTAGSAGVVPGTLFAVKNKLHPTREQMIRFLFTSGAFGFVVANNASISGAAGGCQAEVGSAAAMAAAAIVEMAGGSPQQSAEAFSITMKNMLGLVCDPVAGLVEVPCVKRNAMGAANALVAADMALAGVTSRIPTDEVIGAMFRIGQQMSPSLKETARGGLAATPTGQALARKIFGSAADVQH
;
A
#
# COMPACT_ATOMS: atom_id res chain seq x y z
N MET A 1 22.41 16.29 8.42
CA MET A 1 21.43 15.30 8.92
C MET A 1 21.83 14.04 8.19
N ASP A 2 22.38 13.05 8.90
CA ASP A 2 23.02 11.92 8.24
C ASP A 2 21.95 10.93 7.78
N VAL A 3 21.85 10.78 6.46
CA VAL A 3 20.99 9.78 5.82
C VAL A 3 21.84 8.53 5.62
N LEU A 4 21.42 7.40 6.19
CA LEU A 4 22.14 6.13 6.21
C LEU A 4 22.06 5.38 4.87
N PHE A 5 20.99 5.62 4.10
CA PHE A 5 20.78 5.08 2.76
C PHE A 5 19.91 6.02 1.91
N HIS A 6 20.26 6.17 0.63
CA HIS A 6 19.50 6.96 -0.33
C HIS A 6 18.68 6.12 -1.30
N ASN A 7 19.05 4.86 -1.48
CA ASN A 7 18.46 3.95 -2.46
C ASN A 7 18.34 2.52 -1.90
N VAL A 8 17.57 1.66 -2.56
CA VAL A 8 17.33 0.29 -2.10
C VAL A 8 18.64 -0.51 -2.13
N ARG A 9 19.50 -0.30 -3.12
CA ARG A 9 20.81 -0.97 -3.16
C ARG A 9 21.65 -0.68 -1.91
N GLU A 10 21.72 0.58 -1.46
CA GLU A 10 22.43 0.95 -0.23
C GLU A 10 21.78 0.37 1.02
N LEU A 11 20.45 0.38 1.09
CA LEU A 11 19.68 -0.22 2.19
C LEU A 11 19.98 -1.73 2.32
N VAL A 12 19.89 -2.47 1.21
CA VAL A 12 20.17 -3.91 1.16
C VAL A 12 21.62 -4.20 1.51
N ALA A 13 22.57 -3.52 0.85
CA ALA A 13 23.99 -3.74 1.09
C ALA A 13 24.36 -3.48 2.56
N ARG A 14 23.76 -2.46 3.18
CA ARG A 14 23.98 -2.18 4.61
C ARG A 14 23.41 -3.28 5.50
N ALA A 15 22.17 -3.69 5.28
CA ALA A 15 21.54 -4.77 6.04
C ALA A 15 22.36 -6.07 5.96
N GLU A 16 22.83 -6.44 4.76
CA GLU A 16 23.65 -7.63 4.56
C GLU A 16 25.04 -7.53 5.19
N ASN A 17 25.74 -6.40 5.00
CA ASN A 17 27.09 -6.21 5.53
C ASN A 17 27.11 -6.13 7.07
N GLU A 18 26.08 -5.54 7.68
CA GLU A 18 25.97 -5.40 9.13
C GLU A 18 25.29 -6.60 9.80
N GLY A 19 24.73 -7.54 9.03
CA GLY A 19 23.96 -8.67 9.56
C GLY A 19 22.69 -8.24 10.30
N LYS A 20 22.07 -7.14 9.86
CA LYS A 20 20.89 -6.52 10.46
C LYS A 20 19.65 -6.70 9.58
N LEU A 21 18.47 -6.59 10.18
CA LEU A 21 17.22 -6.50 9.42
C LEU A 21 17.10 -5.13 8.76
N ILE A 22 16.33 -5.03 7.67
CA ILE A 22 15.96 -3.76 7.05
C ILE A 22 15.20 -2.89 8.08
N SER A 23 14.37 -3.50 8.91
CA SER A 23 13.69 -2.80 10.00
C SER A 23 14.65 -2.16 10.99
N ASP A 24 15.78 -2.79 11.34
CA ASP A 24 16.79 -2.18 12.22
C ASP A 24 17.42 -0.95 11.58
N ILE A 25 17.83 -1.06 10.30
CA ILE A 25 18.42 0.06 9.56
C ILE A 25 17.45 1.25 9.48
N MET A 26 16.16 0.99 9.28
CA MET A 26 15.15 2.05 9.24
C MET A 26 14.93 2.70 10.62
N ILE A 27 14.96 1.92 11.70
CA ILE A 27 14.86 2.49 13.05
C ILE A 27 16.07 3.40 13.34
N GLU A 28 17.28 2.96 12.99
CA GLU A 28 18.49 3.77 13.12
C GLU A 28 18.41 5.06 12.27
N GLN A 29 17.87 4.97 11.07
CA GLN A 29 17.61 6.11 10.19
C GLN A 29 16.65 7.12 10.85
N GLU A 30 15.54 6.64 11.41
CA GLU A 30 14.56 7.49 12.12
C GLU A 30 15.18 8.15 13.36
N MET A 31 15.98 7.41 14.13
CA MET A 31 16.70 7.93 15.30
C MET A 31 17.66 9.04 14.89
N ALA A 32 18.42 8.85 13.82
CA ALA A 32 19.38 9.83 13.31
C ALA A 32 18.70 11.10 12.78
N MET A 33 17.59 10.96 12.05
CA MET A 33 16.85 12.10 11.49
C MET A 33 16.09 12.90 12.52
N THR A 34 15.40 12.22 13.45
CA THR A 34 14.51 12.87 14.41
C THR A 34 15.19 13.21 15.74
N ARG A 35 16.37 12.65 16.01
CA ARG A 35 17.07 12.72 17.30
C ARG A 35 16.24 12.20 18.49
N ARG A 36 15.32 11.28 18.22
CA ARG A 36 14.47 10.61 19.22
C ARG A 36 15.10 9.28 19.63
N SER A 37 14.74 8.79 20.82
CA SER A 37 15.22 7.49 21.29
C SER A 37 14.54 6.33 20.54
N TYR A 38 15.10 5.14 20.69
CA TYR A 38 14.51 3.90 20.16
C TYR A 38 13.09 3.71 20.69
N GLU A 39 12.89 3.88 22.00
CA GLU A 39 11.61 3.67 22.69
C GLU A 39 10.53 4.62 22.16
N ASP A 40 10.90 5.87 21.90
CA ASP A 40 10.01 6.90 21.36
C ASP A 40 9.54 6.58 19.94
N ILE A 41 10.45 6.12 19.09
CA ILE A 41 10.18 5.74 17.70
C ILE A 41 9.35 4.46 17.66
N TYR A 42 9.72 3.47 18.46
CA TYR A 42 9.00 2.21 18.59
C TYR A 42 7.57 2.44 19.10
N ALA A 43 7.39 3.24 20.17
CA ALA A 43 6.08 3.54 20.72
C ALA A 43 5.19 4.32 19.74
N GLN A 44 5.76 5.19 18.90
CA GLN A 44 4.99 5.84 17.84
C GLN A 44 4.54 4.85 16.76
N MET A 45 5.41 3.94 16.35
CA MET A 45 5.06 2.94 15.35
C MET A 45 4.02 1.93 15.90
N ASP A 46 4.09 1.58 17.18
CA ASP A 46 3.08 0.77 17.84
C ASP A 46 1.70 1.45 17.85
N ARG A 47 1.63 2.76 18.11
CA ARG A 47 0.38 3.53 17.98
C ARG A 47 -0.18 3.47 16.56
N ASN A 48 0.67 3.57 15.54
CA ASN A 48 0.24 3.44 14.14
C ASN A 48 -0.35 2.04 13.88
N LEU A 49 0.29 1.00 14.43
CA LEU A 49 -0.19 -0.37 14.32
C LEU A 49 -1.54 -0.59 15.02
N VAL A 50 -1.76 0.03 16.19
CA VAL A 50 -3.08 0.01 16.86
C VAL A 50 -4.16 0.62 15.96
N VAL A 51 -3.90 1.81 15.39
CA VAL A 51 -4.86 2.46 14.47
C VAL A 51 -5.17 1.58 13.25
N MET A 52 -4.16 0.90 12.72
CA MET A 52 -4.33 -0.06 11.63
C MET A 52 -5.21 -1.25 12.02
N GLU A 53 -4.99 -1.83 13.21
CA GLU A 53 -5.77 -2.94 13.76
C GLU A 53 -7.25 -2.54 13.92
N GLU A 54 -7.49 -1.38 14.55
CA GLU A 54 -8.83 -0.83 14.77
C GLU A 54 -9.57 -0.56 13.45
N ALA A 55 -8.88 -0.02 12.44
CA ALA A 55 -9.46 0.24 11.12
C ALA A 55 -9.87 -1.05 10.41
N VAL A 56 -9.02 -2.09 10.45
CA VAL A 56 -9.36 -3.41 9.88
C VAL A 56 -10.56 -4.01 10.60
N GLU A 57 -10.55 -4.05 11.93
CA GLU A 57 -11.65 -4.62 12.72
C GLU A 57 -12.97 -3.89 12.49
N ARG A 58 -12.93 -2.55 12.40
CA ARG A 58 -14.11 -1.73 12.12
C ARG A 58 -14.66 -2.01 10.73
N GLY A 59 -13.81 -2.06 9.70
CA GLY A 59 -14.27 -2.33 8.33
C GLY A 59 -14.83 -3.74 8.15
N LEU A 60 -14.27 -4.74 8.83
CA LEU A 60 -14.77 -6.12 8.80
C LEU A 60 -16.14 -6.28 9.48
N LYS A 61 -16.54 -5.35 10.36
CA LYS A 61 -17.90 -5.28 10.92
C LYS A 61 -18.92 -4.65 9.95
N GLY A 62 -18.44 -4.13 8.82
CA GLY A 62 -19.24 -3.41 7.84
C GLY A 62 -19.27 -1.90 8.11
N VAL A 63 -18.92 -1.14 7.10
CA VAL A 63 -18.99 0.33 7.10
C VAL A 63 -19.40 0.79 5.71
N THR A 64 -20.01 1.97 5.61
CA THR A 64 -20.43 2.55 4.33
C THR A 64 -19.93 3.98 4.24
N SER A 65 -19.45 4.33 3.05
CA SER A 65 -19.04 5.69 2.70
C SER A 65 -20.16 6.70 2.87
N VAL A 66 -19.79 7.97 3.02
CA VAL A 66 -20.73 9.08 3.10
C VAL A 66 -21.60 9.20 1.84
N THR A 67 -21.04 8.86 0.68
CA THR A 67 -21.74 8.93 -0.61
C THR A 67 -22.56 7.67 -0.93
N GLY A 68 -22.29 6.56 -0.26
CA GLY A 68 -22.89 5.26 -0.52
C GLY A 68 -22.34 4.54 -1.75
N LEU A 69 -21.25 5.02 -2.38
CA LEU A 69 -20.65 4.34 -3.54
C LEU A 69 -19.86 3.08 -3.16
N THR A 70 -19.27 3.06 -1.96
CA THR A 70 -18.57 1.89 -1.42
C THR A 70 -18.98 1.58 0.01
N GLY A 71 -18.94 0.29 0.38
CA GLY A 71 -19.20 -0.18 1.73
C GLY A 71 -19.72 -1.61 1.81
N GLY A 72 -19.22 -2.38 2.77
CA GLY A 72 -19.67 -3.75 3.04
C GLY A 72 -19.03 -4.82 2.16
N ASP A 73 -18.16 -4.45 1.22
CA ASP A 73 -17.48 -5.42 0.35
C ASP A 73 -16.54 -6.32 1.14
N ALA A 74 -15.90 -5.78 2.20
CA ALA A 74 -15.07 -6.60 3.09
C ALA A 74 -15.87 -7.75 3.73
N VAL A 75 -17.11 -7.46 4.15
CA VAL A 75 -18.03 -8.44 4.74
C VAL A 75 -18.46 -9.48 3.69
N LEU A 76 -18.72 -9.05 2.45
CA LEU A 76 -19.06 -9.95 1.35
C LEU A 76 -17.90 -10.92 1.06
N ILE A 77 -16.67 -10.42 1.01
CA ILE A 77 -15.48 -11.26 0.79
C ILE A 77 -15.30 -12.25 1.95
N GLN A 78 -15.43 -11.82 3.20
CA GLN A 78 -15.33 -12.71 4.37
C GLN A 78 -16.40 -13.81 4.36
N LYS A 79 -17.65 -13.49 3.99
CA LYS A 79 -18.71 -14.50 3.79
C LYS A 79 -18.37 -15.48 2.68
N TYR A 80 -17.75 -15.01 1.59
CA TYR A 80 -17.31 -15.87 0.50
C TYR A 80 -16.20 -16.82 0.93
N ILE A 81 -15.21 -16.36 1.71
CA ILE A 81 -14.18 -17.22 2.33
C ILE A 81 -14.84 -18.31 3.20
N GLN A 82 -15.77 -17.93 4.08
CA GLN A 82 -16.48 -18.86 4.97
C GLN A 82 -17.31 -19.92 4.20
N SER A 83 -17.67 -19.66 2.95
CA SER A 83 -18.37 -20.63 2.12
C SER A 83 -17.49 -21.81 1.66
N GLY A 84 -16.16 -21.71 1.82
CA GLY A 84 -15.19 -22.72 1.37
C GLY A 84 -14.95 -22.74 -0.15
N ASN A 85 -15.48 -21.76 -0.89
CA ASN A 85 -15.41 -21.72 -2.36
C ASN A 85 -14.31 -20.77 -2.89
N ALA A 86 -13.38 -20.33 -2.04
CA ALA A 86 -12.33 -19.38 -2.42
C ALA A 86 -11.40 -19.94 -3.52
N LEU A 87 -11.44 -19.35 -4.72
CA LEU A 87 -10.62 -19.82 -5.85
C LEU A 87 -9.13 -19.47 -5.70
N SER A 88 -8.83 -18.29 -5.14
CA SER A 88 -7.46 -17.80 -4.97
C SER A 88 -6.81 -18.24 -3.65
N GLY A 89 -7.51 -19.04 -2.85
CA GLY A 89 -7.09 -19.44 -1.51
C GLY A 89 -7.45 -18.42 -0.42
N ASP A 90 -7.65 -18.94 0.80
CA ASP A 90 -8.19 -18.18 1.93
C ASP A 90 -7.27 -17.05 2.39
N LEU A 91 -5.96 -17.30 2.48
CA LEU A 91 -4.99 -16.29 2.93
C LEU A 91 -4.99 -15.06 2.02
N LEU A 92 -5.02 -15.28 0.70
CA LEU A 92 -5.02 -14.19 -0.27
C LEU A 92 -6.32 -13.39 -0.18
N LEU A 93 -7.47 -14.06 -0.12
CA LEU A 93 -8.75 -13.37 0.03
C LEU A 93 -8.90 -12.68 1.38
N ASP A 94 -8.30 -13.22 2.43
CA ASP A 94 -8.30 -12.58 3.75
C ASP A 94 -7.52 -11.25 3.70
N ALA A 95 -6.37 -11.20 3.04
CA ALA A 95 -5.63 -9.94 2.80
C ALA A 95 -6.42 -8.95 1.95
N VAL A 96 -7.06 -9.42 0.87
CA VAL A 96 -7.94 -8.62 0.02
C VAL A 96 -9.07 -8.02 0.86
N SER A 97 -9.74 -8.83 1.69
CA SER A 97 -10.87 -8.38 2.50
C SER A 97 -10.46 -7.33 3.55
N LYS A 98 -9.28 -7.49 4.16
CA LYS A 98 -8.75 -6.57 5.18
C LYS A 98 -8.29 -5.26 4.55
N ALA A 99 -7.68 -5.32 3.35
CA ALA A 99 -7.35 -4.11 2.59
C ALA A 99 -8.60 -3.32 2.18
N VAL A 100 -9.65 -4.03 1.73
CA VAL A 100 -10.96 -3.43 1.46
C VAL A 100 -11.55 -2.83 2.75
N ALA A 101 -11.52 -3.56 3.86
CA ALA A 101 -12.05 -3.11 5.15
C ALA A 101 -11.46 -1.75 5.58
N THR A 102 -10.13 -1.63 5.58
CA THR A 102 -9.45 -0.38 5.93
C THR A 102 -9.81 0.76 4.97
N ASN A 103 -9.88 0.51 3.66
CA ASN A 103 -10.23 1.55 2.70
C ASN A 103 -11.71 1.95 2.75
N GLU A 104 -12.62 1.04 3.13
CA GLU A 104 -14.01 1.39 3.41
C GLU A 104 -14.12 2.27 4.66
N VAL A 105 -13.29 2.04 5.68
CA VAL A 105 -13.20 2.95 6.84
C VAL A 105 -12.69 4.33 6.42
N ASN A 106 -11.68 4.40 5.56
CA ASN A 106 -11.22 5.66 4.98
C ASN A 106 -12.33 6.39 4.22
N ALA A 107 -13.06 5.69 3.34
CA ALA A 107 -14.18 6.25 2.58
C ALA A 107 -15.35 6.71 3.46
N ALA A 108 -15.48 6.13 4.65
CA ALA A 108 -16.44 6.53 5.67
C ALA A 108 -15.91 7.63 6.62
N MET A 109 -14.78 8.27 6.28
CA MET A 109 -14.13 9.32 7.08
C MET A 109 -13.72 8.84 8.49
N GLY A 110 -13.44 7.55 8.65
CA GLY A 110 -12.88 6.98 9.87
C GLY A 110 -11.37 7.17 9.97
N THR A 111 -10.83 6.98 11.16
CA THR A 111 -9.39 7.05 11.41
C THR A 111 -8.66 5.90 10.73
N ILE A 112 -7.62 6.21 9.97
CA ILE A 112 -6.71 5.27 9.31
C ILE A 112 -5.25 5.71 9.47
N CYS A 113 -4.32 4.81 9.15
CA CYS A 113 -2.90 5.15 9.02
C CYS A 113 -2.52 5.18 7.53
N ALA A 114 -2.03 6.32 7.04
CA ALA A 114 -1.66 6.48 5.64
C ALA A 114 -0.42 5.64 5.28
N THR A 115 -0.49 4.90 4.16
CA THR A 115 0.61 4.03 3.71
C THR A 115 0.70 3.94 2.18
N PRO A 116 1.46 4.80 1.48
CA PRO A 116 1.95 6.11 1.95
C PRO A 116 0.87 7.20 1.95
N THR A 117 -0.27 7.00 1.27
CA THR A 117 -1.39 7.97 1.27
C THR A 117 -2.64 7.38 1.91
N ALA A 118 -3.66 8.21 2.14
CA ALA A 118 -4.98 7.74 2.57
C ALA A 118 -5.63 6.83 1.52
N GLY A 119 -5.37 7.09 0.23
CA GLY A 119 -5.91 6.28 -0.88
C GLY A 119 -5.37 4.87 -0.95
N SER A 120 -4.17 4.62 -0.45
CA SER A 120 -3.51 3.31 -0.42
C SER A 120 -3.42 2.69 0.98
N ALA A 121 -4.11 3.26 1.97
CA ALA A 121 -3.96 2.94 3.39
C ALA A 121 -4.28 1.47 3.76
N GLY A 122 -5.01 0.74 2.92
CA GLY A 122 -5.43 -0.62 3.21
C GLY A 122 -4.40 -1.69 2.89
N VAL A 123 -3.43 -1.45 2.00
CA VAL A 123 -2.55 -2.53 1.52
C VAL A 123 -1.63 -3.09 2.62
N VAL A 124 -0.91 -2.21 3.31
CA VAL A 124 0.02 -2.58 4.39
C VAL A 124 -0.69 -3.29 5.54
N PRO A 125 -1.77 -2.75 6.16
CA PRO A 125 -2.47 -3.47 7.21
C PRO A 125 -3.19 -4.72 6.69
N GLY A 126 -3.78 -4.67 5.49
CA GLY A 126 -4.49 -5.80 4.90
C GLY A 126 -3.61 -7.03 4.78
N THR A 127 -2.38 -6.86 4.28
CA THR A 127 -1.40 -7.93 4.17
C THR A 127 -0.86 -8.37 5.53
N LEU A 128 -0.46 -7.43 6.40
CA LEU A 128 0.05 -7.73 7.74
C LEU A 128 -0.91 -8.60 8.56
N PHE A 129 -2.17 -8.18 8.67
CA PHE A 129 -3.15 -8.90 9.49
C PHE A 129 -3.61 -10.20 8.85
N ALA A 130 -3.43 -10.40 7.55
CA ALA A 130 -3.66 -11.70 6.91
C ALA A 130 -2.52 -12.68 7.20
N VAL A 131 -1.26 -12.27 6.98
CA VAL A 131 -0.10 -13.13 7.23
C VAL A 131 0.11 -13.44 8.71
N LYS A 132 -0.41 -12.60 9.63
CA LYS A 132 -0.39 -12.82 11.08
C LYS A 132 -0.84 -14.24 11.47
N ASN A 133 -1.88 -14.76 10.81
CA ASN A 133 -2.42 -16.09 11.10
C ASN A 133 -1.54 -17.25 10.58
N LYS A 134 -0.69 -16.99 9.58
CA LYS A 134 0.21 -17.99 9.00
C LYS A 134 1.61 -17.96 9.62
N LEU A 135 2.13 -16.77 9.91
CA LEU A 135 3.49 -16.56 10.42
C LEU A 135 3.56 -16.48 11.95
N HIS A 136 2.41 -16.31 12.63
CA HIS A 136 2.32 -16.15 14.08
C HIS A 136 3.35 -15.16 14.67
N PRO A 137 3.48 -13.94 14.12
CA PRO A 137 4.51 -13.00 14.53
C PRO A 137 4.26 -12.47 15.94
N THR A 138 5.33 -12.13 16.64
CA THR A 138 5.26 -11.33 17.87
C THR A 138 4.80 -9.89 17.54
N ARG A 139 4.36 -9.14 18.56
CA ARG A 139 4.02 -7.71 18.38
C ARG A 139 5.21 -6.91 17.86
N GLU A 140 6.42 -7.24 18.31
CA GLU A 140 7.65 -6.62 17.81
C GLU A 140 7.85 -6.88 16.31
N GLN A 141 7.67 -8.11 15.84
CA GLN A 141 7.76 -8.44 14.42
C GLN A 141 6.70 -7.70 13.58
N MET A 142 5.49 -7.52 14.12
CA MET A 142 4.44 -6.72 13.46
C MET A 142 4.83 -5.23 13.36
N ILE A 143 5.51 -4.68 14.36
CA ILE A 143 6.02 -3.30 14.33
C ILE A 143 7.19 -3.18 13.35
N ARG A 144 8.11 -4.14 13.36
CA ARG A 144 9.23 -4.23 12.41
C ARG A 144 8.74 -4.31 10.96
N PHE A 145 7.65 -5.00 10.68
CA PHE A 145 7.00 -5.00 9.37
C PHE A 145 6.65 -3.58 8.88
N LEU A 146 6.18 -2.70 9.77
CA LEU A 146 5.89 -1.31 9.43
C LEU A 146 7.18 -0.52 9.18
N PHE A 147 8.26 -0.76 9.94
CA PHE A 147 9.57 -0.16 9.65
C PHE A 147 10.14 -0.62 8.31
N THR A 148 10.04 -1.90 7.97
CA THR A 148 10.50 -2.41 6.67
C THR A 148 9.66 -1.83 5.54
N SER A 149 8.34 -1.77 5.69
CA SER A 149 7.46 -1.05 4.74
C SER A 149 7.91 0.41 4.60
N GLY A 150 8.16 1.07 5.72
CA GLY A 150 8.63 2.46 5.79
C GLY A 150 9.98 2.70 5.13
N ALA A 151 10.92 1.76 5.21
CA ALA A 151 12.24 1.85 4.58
C ALA A 151 12.14 1.95 3.05
N PHE A 152 11.35 1.07 2.44
CA PHE A 152 11.10 1.12 1.01
C PHE A 152 10.27 2.36 0.63
N GLY A 153 9.26 2.72 1.44
CA GLY A 153 8.49 3.95 1.25
C GLY A 153 9.33 5.21 1.29
N PHE A 154 10.32 5.27 2.20
CA PHE A 154 11.28 6.36 2.33
C PHE A 154 12.10 6.52 1.04
N VAL A 155 12.61 5.43 0.46
CA VAL A 155 13.34 5.49 -0.82
C VAL A 155 12.44 6.00 -1.94
N VAL A 156 11.20 5.50 -2.04
CA VAL A 156 10.25 5.93 -3.08
C VAL A 156 9.91 7.42 -2.94
N ALA A 157 9.64 7.89 -1.73
CA ALA A 157 9.28 9.27 -1.46
C ALA A 157 10.41 10.25 -1.82
N ASN A 158 11.67 9.88 -1.56
CA ASN A 158 12.82 10.74 -1.82
C ASN A 158 13.32 10.71 -3.27
N ASN A 159 13.10 9.63 -4.01
CA ASN A 159 13.64 9.47 -5.37
C ASN A 159 12.58 9.53 -6.49
N ALA A 160 11.29 9.49 -6.13
CA ALA A 160 10.20 9.48 -7.08
C ALA A 160 9.03 10.35 -6.59
N SER A 161 7.85 9.74 -6.43
CA SER A 161 6.66 10.40 -5.90
C SER A 161 5.79 9.35 -5.21
N ILE A 162 5.05 9.79 -4.20
CA ILE A 162 4.00 9.00 -3.53
C ILE A 162 2.61 9.58 -3.76
N SER A 163 2.48 10.60 -4.63
CA SER A 163 1.22 11.32 -4.86
C SER A 163 0.51 10.84 -6.11
N GLY A 164 -0.79 10.54 -6.00
CA GLY A 164 -1.66 10.19 -7.11
C GLY A 164 -1.75 11.31 -8.16
N ALA A 165 -1.93 12.55 -7.71
CA ALA A 165 -1.92 13.75 -8.56
C ALA A 165 -0.64 13.92 -9.38
N ALA A 166 0.51 13.52 -8.85
CA ALA A 166 1.80 13.69 -9.53
C ALA A 166 2.17 12.48 -10.41
N GLY A 167 2.03 11.27 -9.86
CA GLY A 167 2.59 10.04 -10.41
C GLY A 167 1.58 8.99 -10.86
N GLY A 168 0.28 9.24 -10.71
CA GLY A 168 -0.76 8.23 -10.90
C GLY A 168 -0.87 7.27 -9.71
N CYS A 169 -1.81 6.33 -9.77
CA CYS A 169 -2.08 5.39 -8.66
C CYS A 169 -0.95 4.37 -8.46
N GLN A 170 -0.07 4.21 -9.46
CA GLN A 170 1.20 3.50 -9.29
C GLN A 170 2.05 4.08 -8.14
N ALA A 171 2.00 5.41 -7.92
CA ALA A 171 2.77 6.09 -6.87
C ALA A 171 2.15 5.89 -5.47
N GLU A 172 0.86 5.59 -5.40
CA GLU A 172 0.14 5.38 -4.15
C GLU A 172 0.00 3.89 -3.85
N VAL A 173 -0.98 3.24 -4.49
CA VAL A 173 -1.28 1.82 -4.28
C VAL A 173 -0.17 0.92 -4.80
N GLY A 174 0.50 1.30 -5.89
CA GLY A 174 1.66 0.55 -6.39
C GLY A 174 2.82 0.55 -5.38
N SER A 175 3.20 1.71 -4.87
CA SER A 175 4.19 1.85 -3.81
C SER A 175 3.78 1.10 -2.54
N ALA A 176 2.53 1.24 -2.09
CA ALA A 176 2.03 0.55 -0.90
C ALA A 176 2.10 -0.98 -1.03
N ALA A 177 1.73 -1.51 -2.20
CA ALA A 177 1.85 -2.93 -2.50
C ALA A 177 3.30 -3.39 -2.50
N ALA A 178 4.20 -2.65 -3.14
CA ALA A 178 5.61 -3.00 -3.18
C ALA A 178 6.28 -2.92 -1.80
N MET A 179 5.95 -1.92 -0.99
CA MET A 179 6.35 -1.79 0.42
C MET A 179 5.89 -3.00 1.24
N ALA A 180 4.60 -3.35 1.13
CA ALA A 180 4.04 -4.50 1.83
C ALA A 180 4.72 -5.81 1.40
N ALA A 181 4.96 -6.02 0.11
CA ALA A 181 5.63 -7.22 -0.40
C ALA A 181 7.01 -7.42 0.24
N ALA A 182 7.81 -6.35 0.29
CA ALA A 182 9.12 -6.40 0.92
C ALA A 182 9.06 -6.70 2.43
N ALA A 183 8.08 -6.12 3.13
CA ALA A 183 7.89 -6.36 4.56
C ALA A 183 7.40 -7.78 4.87
N ILE A 184 6.57 -8.37 4.00
CA ILE A 184 6.14 -9.78 4.12
C ILE A 184 7.35 -10.69 4.01
N VAL A 185 8.26 -10.44 3.06
CA VAL A 185 9.48 -11.23 2.89
C VAL A 185 10.36 -11.20 4.13
N GLU A 186 10.66 -10.02 4.68
CA GLU A 186 11.48 -9.94 5.90
C GLU A 186 10.79 -10.64 7.08
N MET A 187 9.48 -10.42 7.28
CA MET A 187 8.74 -11.07 8.36
C MET A 187 8.72 -12.61 8.22
N ALA A 188 8.73 -13.12 6.99
CA ALA A 188 8.80 -14.54 6.70
C ALA A 188 10.24 -15.12 6.79
N GLY A 189 11.24 -14.29 7.13
CA GLY A 189 12.64 -14.71 7.27
C GLY A 189 13.45 -14.72 5.98
N GLY A 190 12.97 -14.05 4.92
CA GLY A 190 13.73 -13.86 3.69
C GLY A 190 14.89 -12.87 3.85
N SER A 191 15.85 -12.92 2.93
CA SER A 191 17.01 -12.02 2.95
C SER A 191 16.65 -10.59 2.57
N PRO A 192 17.48 -9.58 2.91
CA PRO A 192 17.29 -8.21 2.46
C PRO A 192 17.19 -8.10 0.92
N GLN A 193 17.99 -8.87 0.19
CA GLN A 193 17.88 -8.94 -1.26
C GLN A 193 16.51 -9.49 -1.72
N GLN A 194 15.99 -10.55 -1.10
CA GLN A 194 14.65 -11.07 -1.46
C GLN A 194 13.55 -10.03 -1.21
N SER A 195 13.67 -9.20 -0.16
CA SER A 195 12.73 -8.09 0.08
C SER A 195 12.76 -7.07 -1.07
N ALA A 196 13.95 -6.75 -1.59
CA ALA A 196 14.10 -5.91 -2.77
C ALA A 196 13.56 -6.57 -4.06
N GLU A 197 13.68 -7.88 -4.21
CA GLU A 197 13.08 -8.62 -5.32
C GLU A 197 11.54 -8.57 -5.28
N ALA A 198 10.93 -8.81 -4.12
CA ALA A 198 9.47 -8.73 -3.95
C ALA A 198 8.94 -7.33 -4.23
N PHE A 199 9.65 -6.29 -3.76
CA PHE A 199 9.34 -4.90 -4.10
C PHE A 199 9.34 -4.71 -5.62
N SER A 200 10.43 -5.11 -6.29
CA SER A 200 10.59 -4.95 -7.73
C SER A 200 9.53 -5.68 -8.54
N ILE A 201 9.24 -6.94 -8.20
CA ILE A 201 8.21 -7.75 -8.86
C ILE A 201 6.85 -7.07 -8.72
N THR A 202 6.50 -6.63 -7.51
CA THR A 202 5.22 -5.94 -7.27
C THR A 202 5.14 -4.64 -8.05
N MET A 203 6.14 -3.77 -7.92
CA MET A 203 6.09 -2.44 -8.52
C MET A 203 6.01 -2.51 -10.05
N LYS A 204 6.73 -3.43 -10.70
CA LYS A 204 6.63 -3.63 -12.16
C LYS A 204 5.22 -3.96 -12.63
N ASN A 205 4.45 -4.74 -11.86
CA ASN A 205 3.05 -5.06 -12.18
C ASN A 205 2.09 -3.88 -11.95
N MET A 206 2.54 -2.85 -11.23
CA MET A 206 1.76 -1.67 -10.89
C MET A 206 2.13 -0.44 -11.75
N LEU A 207 3.17 -0.54 -12.59
CA LEU A 207 3.58 0.55 -13.48
C LEU A 207 2.47 0.91 -14.48
N GLY A 208 2.27 2.22 -14.70
CA GLY A 208 1.27 2.76 -15.61
C GLY A 208 -0.13 2.92 -15.02
N LEU A 209 -0.36 2.52 -13.76
CA LEU A 209 -1.68 2.71 -13.14
C LEU A 209 -2.04 4.20 -12.99
N VAL A 210 -3.05 4.62 -13.75
CA VAL A 210 -3.63 5.97 -13.76
C VAL A 210 -4.38 6.29 -12.45
N CYS A 211 -4.49 7.55 -12.05
CA CYS A 211 -5.29 7.95 -10.88
C CYS A 211 -6.52 8.73 -11.34
N ASP A 212 -7.60 8.04 -11.68
CA ASP A 212 -8.81 8.66 -12.20
C ASP A 212 -10.06 8.22 -11.40
N PRO A 213 -10.22 8.75 -10.18
CA PRO A 213 -11.30 8.36 -9.28
C PRO A 213 -12.64 9.00 -9.68
N VAL A 214 -13.72 8.20 -9.61
CA VAL A 214 -15.09 8.69 -9.82
C VAL A 214 -15.40 9.80 -8.82
N ALA A 215 -15.92 10.92 -9.32
CA ALA A 215 -16.27 12.09 -8.52
C ALA A 215 -15.08 12.70 -7.73
N GLY A 216 -13.83 12.38 -8.08
CA GLY A 216 -12.66 12.83 -7.33
C GLY A 216 -12.53 12.17 -5.95
N LEU A 217 -13.31 11.12 -5.66
CA LEU A 217 -13.42 10.54 -4.33
C LEU A 217 -12.51 9.31 -4.16
N VAL A 218 -12.02 9.12 -2.94
CA VAL A 218 -11.18 7.97 -2.56
C VAL A 218 -12.06 6.72 -2.32
N GLU A 219 -12.87 6.37 -3.32
CA GLU A 219 -13.85 5.29 -3.27
C GLU A 219 -13.70 4.37 -4.48
N VAL A 220 -14.09 4.85 -5.66
CA VAL A 220 -14.07 4.09 -6.91
C VAL A 220 -13.00 4.69 -7.83
N PRO A 221 -11.97 3.94 -8.24
CA PRO A 221 -11.71 2.52 -8.01
C PRO A 221 -10.83 2.22 -6.78
N CYS A 222 -10.53 3.22 -5.96
CA CYS A 222 -9.49 3.19 -4.92
C CYS A 222 -9.61 2.00 -3.95
N VAL A 223 -10.82 1.67 -3.48
CA VAL A 223 -11.04 0.54 -2.56
C VAL A 223 -10.60 -0.78 -3.20
N LYS A 224 -11.00 -1.04 -4.44
CA LYS A 224 -10.71 -2.30 -5.14
C LYS A 224 -9.24 -2.36 -5.58
N ARG A 225 -8.61 -1.22 -5.82
CA ARG A 225 -7.16 -1.15 -6.08
C ARG A 225 -6.35 -1.57 -4.86
N ASN A 226 -6.76 -1.24 -3.64
CA ASN A 226 -6.08 -1.73 -2.43
C ASN A 226 -6.19 -3.26 -2.31
N ALA A 227 -7.36 -3.80 -2.63
CA ALA A 227 -7.59 -5.24 -2.70
C ALA A 227 -6.59 -5.92 -3.66
N MET A 228 -6.47 -5.40 -4.88
CA MET A 228 -5.54 -5.94 -5.88
C MET A 228 -4.07 -5.70 -5.54
N GLY A 229 -3.76 -4.59 -4.86
CA GLY A 229 -2.43 -4.30 -4.33
C GLY A 229 -2.01 -5.34 -3.27
N ALA A 230 -2.90 -5.67 -2.33
CA ALA A 230 -2.64 -6.69 -1.32
C ALA A 230 -2.43 -8.09 -1.93
N ALA A 231 -3.21 -8.45 -2.95
CA ALA A 231 -3.03 -9.69 -3.69
C ALA A 231 -1.67 -9.76 -4.41
N ASN A 232 -1.29 -8.69 -5.12
CA ASN A 232 0.03 -8.61 -5.78
C ASN A 232 1.17 -8.71 -4.77
N ALA A 233 1.06 -8.03 -3.62
CA ALA A 233 2.09 -8.04 -2.59
C ALA A 233 2.36 -9.45 -2.03
N LEU A 234 1.29 -10.20 -1.70
CA LEU A 234 1.42 -11.58 -1.22
C LEU A 234 2.06 -12.50 -2.26
N VAL A 235 1.55 -12.46 -3.49
CA VAL A 235 2.05 -13.33 -4.56
C VAL A 235 3.50 -13.01 -4.90
N ALA A 236 3.87 -11.73 -4.96
CA ALA A 236 5.25 -11.31 -5.20
C ALA A 236 6.20 -11.68 -4.05
N ALA A 237 5.73 -11.63 -2.80
CA ALA A 237 6.50 -12.09 -1.65
C ALA A 237 6.78 -13.61 -1.74
N ASP A 238 5.77 -14.42 -2.05
CA ASP A 238 5.94 -15.86 -2.28
C ASP A 238 6.93 -16.13 -3.43
N MET A 239 6.84 -15.38 -4.53
CA MET A 239 7.78 -15.49 -5.66
C MET A 239 9.22 -15.21 -5.24
N ALA A 240 9.46 -14.11 -4.50
CA ALA A 240 10.80 -13.75 -4.04
C ALA A 240 11.36 -14.76 -3.03
N LEU A 241 10.54 -15.23 -2.09
CA LEU A 241 10.89 -16.28 -1.14
C LEU A 241 11.23 -17.60 -1.84
N ALA A 242 10.55 -17.91 -2.96
CA ALA A 242 10.86 -19.05 -3.82
C ALA A 242 12.13 -18.87 -4.67
N GLY A 243 12.79 -17.72 -4.62
CA GLY A 243 14.03 -17.43 -5.34
C GLY A 243 13.83 -16.84 -6.73
N VAL A 244 12.63 -16.37 -7.07
CA VAL A 244 12.39 -15.61 -8.31
C VAL A 244 13.01 -14.23 -8.17
N THR A 245 13.85 -13.85 -9.14
CA THR A 245 14.55 -12.56 -9.16
C THR A 245 14.04 -11.64 -10.26
N SER A 246 14.06 -10.34 -9.98
CA SER A 246 13.87 -9.28 -10.94
C SER A 246 15.11 -9.12 -11.81
N ARG A 247 14.92 -9.03 -13.13
CA ARG A 247 16.01 -8.70 -14.06
C ARG A 247 16.38 -7.22 -14.06
N ILE A 248 15.47 -6.35 -13.63
CA ILE A 248 15.69 -4.91 -13.52
C ILE A 248 15.88 -4.56 -12.05
N PRO A 249 16.98 -3.89 -11.66
CA PRO A 249 17.23 -3.49 -10.28
C PRO A 249 16.12 -2.61 -9.70
N THR A 250 15.89 -2.71 -8.39
CA THR A 250 14.80 -2.01 -7.70
C THR A 250 14.83 -0.50 -7.91
N ASP A 251 16.01 0.11 -7.81
CA ASP A 251 16.16 1.56 -7.98
C ASP A 251 15.82 2.02 -9.40
N GLU A 252 16.10 1.18 -10.41
CA GLU A 252 15.70 1.46 -11.79
C GLU A 252 14.19 1.32 -12.00
N VAL A 253 13.54 0.37 -11.31
CA VAL A 253 12.07 0.22 -11.31
C VAL A 253 11.42 1.46 -10.69
N ILE A 254 11.95 1.97 -9.57
CA ILE A 254 11.49 3.22 -8.94
C ILE A 254 11.67 4.41 -9.91
N GLY A 255 12.84 4.50 -10.56
CA GLY A 255 13.08 5.54 -11.56
C GLY A 255 12.15 5.43 -12.78
N ALA A 256 11.81 4.22 -13.22
CA ALA A 256 10.85 3.99 -14.29
C ALA A 256 9.44 4.44 -13.87
N MET A 257 8.99 4.10 -12.67
CA MET A 257 7.73 4.60 -12.10
C MET A 257 7.69 6.13 -12.15
N PHE A 258 8.74 6.80 -11.68
CA PHE A 258 8.82 8.27 -11.69
C PHE A 258 8.68 8.85 -13.09
N ARG A 259 9.44 8.35 -14.07
CA ARG A 259 9.38 8.82 -15.47
C ARG A 259 8.02 8.58 -16.10
N ILE A 260 7.40 7.42 -15.86
CA ILE A 260 6.03 7.13 -16.32
C ILE A 260 5.04 8.15 -15.73
N GLY A 261 5.16 8.45 -14.43
CA GLY A 261 4.33 9.45 -13.77
C GLY A 261 4.47 10.84 -14.39
N GLN A 262 5.70 11.27 -14.71
CA GLN A 262 5.95 12.56 -15.37
C GLN A 262 5.33 12.63 -16.77
N GLN A 263 5.37 11.54 -17.54
CA GLN A 263 4.83 11.48 -18.90
C GLN A 263 3.33 11.22 -18.97
N MET A 264 2.71 10.77 -17.87
CA MET A 264 1.28 10.50 -17.82
C MET A 264 0.48 11.78 -18.07
N SER A 265 -0.50 11.72 -18.96
CA SER A 265 -1.38 12.85 -19.28
C SER A 265 -2.04 13.38 -18.00
N PRO A 266 -2.12 14.71 -17.80
CA PRO A 266 -2.87 15.29 -16.68
C PRO A 266 -4.32 14.79 -16.61
N SER A 267 -4.96 14.48 -17.75
CA SER A 267 -6.33 13.94 -17.82
C SER A 267 -6.50 12.54 -17.23
N LEU A 268 -5.40 11.79 -17.09
CA LEU A 268 -5.35 10.44 -16.52
C LEU A 268 -4.75 10.42 -15.10
N LYS A 269 -4.53 11.62 -14.54
CA LYS A 269 -4.24 11.80 -13.12
C LYS A 269 -5.49 12.31 -12.42
N GLU A 270 -5.32 12.82 -11.21
CA GLU A 270 -6.41 13.15 -10.28
C GLU A 270 -7.38 14.24 -10.78
N THR A 271 -7.13 14.85 -11.95
CA THR A 271 -8.12 15.71 -12.63
C THR A 271 -9.38 14.95 -13.04
N ALA A 272 -9.30 13.62 -13.15
CA ALA A 272 -10.42 12.73 -13.36
C ALA A 272 -11.24 12.97 -14.65
N ARG A 273 -10.55 13.35 -15.74
CA ARG A 273 -11.18 13.82 -16.99
C ARG A 273 -11.05 12.87 -18.18
N GLY A 274 -10.26 11.80 -18.09
CA GLY A 274 -9.82 11.04 -19.26
C GLY A 274 -10.17 9.55 -19.32
N GLY A 275 -10.48 8.91 -18.19
CA GLY A 275 -10.65 7.46 -18.07
C GLY A 275 -11.91 7.06 -17.32
N LEU A 276 -11.76 6.40 -16.16
CA LEU A 276 -12.88 5.78 -15.43
C LEU A 276 -13.92 6.80 -14.96
N ALA A 277 -13.51 7.95 -14.42
CA ALA A 277 -14.45 8.96 -13.96
C ALA A 277 -15.20 9.64 -15.12
N ALA A 278 -14.58 9.70 -16.30
CA ALA A 278 -15.17 10.27 -17.51
C ALA A 278 -16.19 9.34 -18.20
N THR A 279 -16.40 8.11 -17.73
CA THR A 279 -17.42 7.21 -18.26
C THR A 279 -18.84 7.75 -18.02
N PRO A 280 -19.85 7.35 -18.83
CA PRO A 280 -21.23 7.81 -18.63
C PRO A 280 -21.76 7.57 -17.21
N THR A 281 -21.45 6.41 -16.63
CA THR A 281 -21.81 6.08 -15.24
C THR A 281 -21.01 6.91 -14.24
N GLY A 282 -19.70 7.07 -14.43
CA GLY A 282 -18.87 7.90 -13.56
C GLY A 282 -19.37 9.35 -13.47
N GLN A 283 -19.68 9.96 -14.61
CA GLN A 283 -20.25 11.30 -14.69
C GLN A 283 -21.65 11.39 -14.06
N ALA A 284 -22.50 10.37 -14.27
CA ALA A 284 -23.83 10.33 -13.66
C ALA A 284 -23.75 10.24 -12.12
N LEU A 285 -22.82 9.44 -11.59
CA LEU A 285 -22.58 9.35 -10.15
C LEU A 285 -22.04 10.67 -9.59
N ALA A 286 -21.10 11.33 -10.28
CA ALA A 286 -20.59 12.64 -9.87
C ALA A 286 -21.71 13.69 -9.80
N ARG A 287 -22.59 13.76 -10.82
CA ARG A 287 -23.77 14.66 -10.80
C ARG A 287 -24.76 14.32 -9.69
N LYS A 288 -24.94 13.04 -9.36
CA LYS A 288 -25.82 12.61 -8.27
C LYS A 288 -25.29 13.08 -6.90
N ILE A 289 -23.97 13.10 -6.72
CA ILE A 289 -23.31 13.47 -5.46
C ILE A 289 -23.24 14.99 -5.29
N PHE A 290 -22.81 15.72 -6.33
CA PHE A 290 -22.56 17.16 -6.26
C PHE A 290 -23.67 18.05 -6.85
N GLY A 291 -24.70 17.44 -7.45
CA GLY A 291 -25.75 18.15 -8.19
C GLY A 291 -25.32 18.55 -9.62
N SER A 292 -26.21 19.23 -10.35
CA SER A 292 -26.00 19.70 -11.74
C SER A 292 -24.98 20.83 -11.86
N ALA A 293 -24.40 21.31 -10.75
CA ALA A 293 -23.29 22.27 -10.76
C ALA A 293 -21.96 21.65 -11.20
N ALA A 294 -21.88 20.31 -11.33
CA ALA A 294 -20.67 19.60 -11.74
C ALA A 294 -20.22 19.86 -13.20
N ASP A 295 -21.05 20.53 -14.03
CA ASP A 295 -20.67 20.92 -15.40
C ASP A 295 -19.86 22.25 -15.42
N VAL A 296 -19.62 22.89 -14.27
CA VAL A 296 -18.91 24.17 -14.17
C VAL A 296 -17.83 24.09 -13.08
N GLN A 297 -16.56 24.16 -13.51
CA GLN A 297 -15.30 24.25 -12.74
C GLN A 297 -14.58 22.92 -12.39
N HIS A 298 -13.59 22.56 -13.22
CA HIS A 298 -12.14 22.64 -12.94
C HIS A 298 -11.30 22.19 -14.16
#